data_AF-A0A0E3UJL3-F1
#
_entry.id   AF-A0A0E3UJL3-F1
#
_cell.length_a   1.000
_cell.length_b   1.000
_cell.length_c   1.000
_cell.angle_alpha   90.00
_cell.angle_beta   90.00
_cell.angle_gamma   90.00
#
_symmetry.space_group_name_H-M   'P 1'
#
loop_
_entity.id
_entity.type
_entity.pdbx_description
1 polymer ?
#
loop_
_entity_poly.entity_id
_entity_poly.type
_entity_poly.pdbx_seq_one_letter_code
_entity_poly.pdbx_strand_id
1 'polypeptide(L)'
;METPCSDFRPGLPLYTFRLGSRAGQRPPVHEVAAVVGAVTPSFTLTPGEGWFRGEVDPGWAITVAHADHETMARLADALRAIFEQEGIGIEAFGRYLSCRADRGPELLAAELWGLRYGFYPAYLRTRFLVDTPPPNTPACFALITGYATTGETWADTQNRAADERLRLELVKRGVWHHRISGVSPDGLHSEAGWMAGLDLAAARRLGADFRQDAIYWIEAGEHLSVHDCQSLRKAPVGHFAYTVGA
;
A
#
# COMPACT_ATOMS: atom_id res chain seq x y z
N MET A 1 -38.10 2.69 17.46
CA MET A 1 -36.93 3.13 18.23
C MET A 1 -35.85 2.11 17.94
N GLU A 2 -35.17 2.29 16.81
CA GLU A 2 -34.12 1.41 16.34
C GLU A 2 -32.84 1.70 17.11
N THR A 3 -32.25 0.67 17.69
CA THR A 3 -30.92 0.73 18.29
C THR A 3 -29.92 1.05 17.17
N PRO A 4 -29.05 2.06 17.31
CA PRO A 4 -27.99 2.24 16.33
C PRO A 4 -27.09 1.00 16.38
N CYS A 5 -26.95 0.37 15.21
CA CYS A 5 -25.92 -0.60 14.91
C CYS A 5 -24.62 -0.10 15.55
N SER A 6 -24.06 -0.88 16.48
CA SER A 6 -22.83 -0.52 17.17
C SER A 6 -21.76 -0.17 16.13
N ASP A 7 -21.34 1.09 16.11
CA ASP A 7 -20.15 1.54 15.43
C ASP A 7 -18.96 0.72 15.97
N PHE A 8 -18.67 -0.40 15.33
CA PHE A 8 -17.42 -1.11 15.53
C PHE A 8 -16.34 -0.17 15.01
N ARG A 9 -15.79 0.67 15.90
CA ARG A 9 -14.49 1.31 15.65
C ARG A 9 -13.51 0.15 15.58
N PRO A 10 -12.97 -0.20 14.40
CA PRO A 10 -11.94 -1.22 14.36
C PRO A 10 -10.82 -0.74 15.28
N GLY A 11 -10.39 -1.59 16.23
CA GLY A 11 -9.25 -1.27 17.07
C GLY A 11 -8.06 -0.87 16.20
N LEU A 12 -7.21 0.04 16.72
CA LEU A 12 -5.98 0.39 16.04
C LEU A 12 -5.18 -0.90 15.74
N PRO A 13 -4.59 -1.04 14.54
CA PRO A 13 -3.76 -2.21 14.27
C PRO A 13 -2.60 -2.28 15.25
N LEU A 14 -2.32 -3.51 15.67
CA LEU A 14 -1.25 -3.83 16.59
C LEU A 14 -0.01 -4.25 15.80
N TYR A 15 1.12 -3.64 16.13
CA TYR A 15 2.43 -3.97 15.58
C TYR A 15 3.32 -4.44 16.71
N THR A 16 4.00 -5.56 16.50
CA THR A 16 5.02 -6.04 17.44
C THR A 16 6.38 -6.01 16.75
N PHE A 17 7.26 -5.14 17.24
CA PHE A 17 8.66 -5.08 16.80
C PHE A 17 9.48 -6.09 17.60
N ARG A 18 10.29 -6.87 16.91
CA ARG A 18 11.24 -7.84 17.48
C ARG A 18 12.66 -7.28 17.33
N LEU A 19 13.21 -6.80 18.44
CA LEU A 19 14.56 -6.26 18.53
C LEU A 19 15.41 -7.28 19.29
N GLY A 20 16.39 -7.89 18.61
CA GLY A 20 17.24 -8.95 19.18
C GLY A 20 18.34 -8.41 20.10
N SER A 21 19.31 -9.26 20.46
CA SER A 21 20.54 -8.80 21.10
C SER A 21 21.61 -8.48 20.06
N ARG A 22 22.61 -7.71 20.47
CA ARG A 22 23.91 -7.67 19.79
C ARG A 22 24.95 -8.26 20.73
N ALA A 23 25.70 -9.26 20.25
CA ALA A 23 26.67 -9.99 21.06
C ALA A 23 26.11 -10.56 22.37
N GLY A 24 24.84 -11.02 22.35
CA GLY A 24 24.17 -11.60 23.53
C GLY A 24 23.62 -10.58 24.53
N GLN A 25 23.81 -9.27 24.30
CA GLN A 25 23.32 -8.21 25.17
C GLN A 25 22.10 -7.49 24.55
N ARG A 26 21.01 -7.42 25.33
CA ARG A 26 19.82 -6.64 24.95
C ARG A 26 20.17 -5.15 24.86
N PRO A 27 19.60 -4.43 23.88
CA PRO A 27 19.62 -2.97 23.90
C PRO A 27 19.08 -2.40 25.23
N PRO A 28 19.66 -1.31 25.75
CA PRO A 28 19.20 -0.72 27.01
C PRO A 28 17.74 -0.29 26.93
N VAL A 29 16.93 -0.70 27.90
CA VAL A 29 15.48 -0.45 27.91
C VAL A 29 15.12 1.03 27.76
N HIS A 30 15.87 1.93 28.39
CA HIS A 30 15.61 3.36 28.36
C HIS A 30 15.90 3.98 26.99
N GLU A 31 16.88 3.47 26.25
CA GLU A 31 17.17 3.90 24.87
C GLU A 31 16.06 3.43 23.93
N VAL A 32 15.64 2.17 24.05
CA VAL A 32 14.52 1.64 23.25
C VAL A 32 13.24 2.43 23.54
N ALA A 33 12.95 2.69 24.83
CA ALA A 33 11.80 3.47 25.24
C ALA A 33 11.86 4.92 24.72
N ALA A 34 13.04 5.54 24.65
CA ALA A 34 13.21 6.88 24.10
C ALA A 34 12.91 6.93 22.59
N VAL A 35 13.39 5.95 21.83
CA VAL A 35 13.14 5.86 20.37
C VAL A 35 11.65 5.64 20.10
N VAL A 36 11.01 4.69 20.79
CA VAL A 36 9.59 4.38 20.60
C VAL A 36 8.71 5.52 21.12
N GLY A 37 9.07 6.10 22.26
CA GLY A 37 8.36 7.20 22.91
C GLY A 37 8.35 8.50 22.10
N ALA A 38 9.35 8.71 21.23
CA ALA A 38 9.37 9.82 20.29
C ALA A 38 8.29 9.70 19.19
N VAL A 39 7.79 8.49 18.93
CA VAL A 39 6.78 8.20 17.90
C VAL A 39 5.38 8.07 18.50
N THR A 40 5.26 7.40 19.65
CA THR A 40 3.98 7.15 20.32
C THR A 40 4.09 7.33 21.83
N PRO A 41 3.11 7.97 22.48
CA PRO A 41 3.10 8.10 23.93
C PRO A 41 2.71 6.79 24.65
N SER A 42 2.23 5.78 23.93
CA SER A 42 1.77 4.51 24.50
C SER A 42 2.31 3.32 23.73
N PHE A 43 3.02 2.45 24.45
CA PHE A 43 3.56 1.19 23.95
C PHE A 43 3.82 0.25 25.13
N THR A 44 3.93 -1.04 24.84
CA THR A 44 4.38 -2.05 25.80
C THR A 44 5.73 -2.57 25.38
N LEU A 45 6.63 -2.76 26.34
CA LEU A 45 7.97 -3.27 26.10
C LEU A 45 8.20 -4.48 27.02
N THR A 46 8.30 -5.65 26.41
CA THR A 46 8.37 -6.94 27.11
C THR A 46 9.71 -7.61 26.81
N PRO A 47 10.47 -8.05 27.82
CA PRO A 47 11.68 -8.81 27.57
C PRO A 47 11.30 -10.16 26.97
N GLY A 48 12.05 -10.61 25.96
CA GLY A 48 11.81 -11.88 25.29
C GLY A 48 13.09 -12.61 24.94
N GLU A 49 12.93 -13.80 24.40
CA GLU A 49 13.99 -14.66 23.89
C GLU A 49 13.57 -15.14 22.50
N GLY A 50 14.42 -14.88 21.51
CA GLY A 50 14.35 -15.48 20.18
C GLY A 50 15.20 -16.74 20.14
N TRP A 51 14.87 -17.66 19.24
CA TRP A 51 15.72 -18.80 18.92
C TRP A 51 16.24 -18.62 17.51
N PHE A 52 17.55 -18.41 17.38
CA PHE A 52 18.20 -18.17 16.09
C PHE A 52 19.41 -19.08 15.93
N ARG A 53 19.43 -19.86 14.84
CA ARG A 53 20.51 -20.80 14.51
C ARG A 53 20.89 -21.78 15.65
N GLY A 54 19.92 -22.16 16.48
CA GLY A 54 20.12 -23.07 17.60
C GLY A 54 20.57 -22.42 18.90
N GLU A 55 20.67 -21.08 18.93
CA GLU A 55 21.04 -20.31 20.11
C GLU A 55 19.87 -19.45 20.58
N VAL A 56 19.82 -19.21 21.89
CA VAL A 56 18.88 -18.27 22.52
C VAL A 56 19.43 -16.85 22.36
N ASP A 57 18.65 -16.00 21.72
CA ASP A 57 18.96 -14.59 21.49
C ASP A 57 18.02 -13.70 22.33
N PRO A 58 18.48 -13.07 23.43
CA PRO A 58 17.63 -12.26 24.27
C PRO A 58 17.25 -10.95 23.57
N GLY A 59 15.99 -10.53 23.64
CA GLY A 59 15.54 -9.33 22.94
C GLY A 59 14.39 -8.59 23.62
N TRP A 60 13.84 -7.62 22.90
CA TRP A 60 12.63 -6.90 23.26
C TRP A 60 11.52 -7.21 22.25
N ALA A 61 10.34 -7.50 22.78
CA ALA A 61 9.09 -7.38 22.04
C ALA A 61 8.46 -6.02 22.38
N ILE A 62 8.34 -5.16 21.38
CA ILE A 62 7.78 -3.82 21.52
C ILE A 62 6.43 -3.83 20.84
N THR A 63 5.35 -3.59 21.57
CA THR A 63 4.00 -3.64 21.04
C THR A 63 3.40 -2.25 21.00
N VAL A 64 2.96 -1.82 19.83
CA VAL A 64 2.40 -0.49 19.55
C VAL A 64 1.07 -0.64 18.81
N ALA A 65 0.05 0.09 19.25
CA ALA A 65 -1.21 0.22 18.52
C ALA A 65 -1.21 1.55 17.74
N HIS A 66 -1.26 1.52 16.41
CA HIS A 66 -1.14 2.73 15.60
C HIS A 66 -1.94 2.66 14.29
N ALA A 67 -2.57 3.75 13.85
CA ALA A 67 -3.39 3.74 12.63
C ALA A 67 -2.55 3.75 11.35
N ASP A 68 -1.41 4.43 11.38
CA ASP A 68 -0.57 4.71 10.22
C ASP A 68 0.60 3.72 10.08
N HIS A 69 0.61 3.03 8.95
CA HIS A 69 1.61 2.04 8.54
C HIS A 69 2.98 2.65 8.26
N GLU A 70 2.99 3.87 7.72
CA GLU A 70 4.22 4.53 7.31
C GLU A 70 5.03 4.95 8.52
N THR A 71 4.36 5.50 9.54
CA THR A 71 4.97 5.77 10.85
C THR A 71 5.51 4.49 11.51
N MET A 72 4.80 3.37 11.44
CA MET A 72 5.30 2.11 12.01
C MET A 72 6.47 1.52 11.23
N ALA A 73 6.47 1.65 9.90
CA ALA A 73 7.60 1.23 9.07
C ALA A 73 8.85 2.09 9.33
N ARG A 74 8.68 3.42 9.48
CA ARG A 74 9.75 4.33 9.91
C ARG A 74 10.28 4.00 11.30
N LEU A 75 9.41 3.65 12.25
CA LEU A 75 9.84 3.21 13.58
C LEU A 75 10.67 1.91 13.48
N ALA A 76 10.24 0.93 12.69
CA ALA A 76 11.03 -0.29 12.46
C ALA A 76 12.43 0.03 11.91
N ASP A 77 12.51 0.91 10.90
CA ASP A 77 13.77 1.31 10.29
C ASP A 77 14.66 2.14 11.25
N ALA A 78 14.06 3.01 12.07
CA ALA A 78 14.78 3.75 13.09
C ALA A 78 15.37 2.81 14.16
N LEU A 79 14.59 1.84 14.65
CA LEU A 79 15.10 0.80 15.56
C LEU A 79 16.23 0.00 14.91
N ARG A 80 16.10 -0.35 13.62
CA ARG A 80 17.10 -1.11 12.85
C ARG A 80 18.41 -0.34 12.79
N ALA A 81 18.33 0.93 12.42
CA ALA A 81 19.49 1.80 12.26
C ALA A 81 20.17 2.13 13.60
N ILE A 82 19.41 2.55 14.61
CA ILE A 82 19.95 3.00 15.91
C ILE A 82 20.63 1.85 16.65
N PHE A 83 20.05 0.65 16.60
CA PHE A 83 20.61 -0.51 17.30
C PHE A 83 21.51 -1.39 16.40
N GLU A 84 21.77 -0.96 15.17
CA GLU A 84 22.60 -1.65 14.17
C GLU A 84 22.20 -3.13 13.98
N GLN A 85 20.90 -3.40 13.88
CA GLN A 85 20.37 -4.75 13.74
C GLN A 85 19.72 -4.95 12.38
N GLU A 86 20.40 -5.65 11.47
CA GLU A 86 19.77 -6.10 10.24
C GLU A 86 18.76 -7.22 10.52
N GLY A 87 17.53 -7.07 10.05
CA GLY A 87 16.48 -8.08 10.19
C GLY A 87 15.57 -7.93 11.41
N ILE A 88 15.50 -6.75 12.05
CA ILE A 88 14.41 -6.42 12.97
C ILE A 88 13.08 -6.80 12.33
N GLY A 89 12.28 -7.55 13.07
CA GLY A 89 10.96 -7.97 12.62
C GLY A 89 9.90 -6.98 13.00
N ILE A 90 9.00 -6.66 12.08
CA ILE A 90 7.68 -6.16 12.43
C ILE A 90 6.66 -7.26 12.19
N GLU A 91 5.96 -7.63 13.25
CA GLU A 91 4.85 -8.59 13.22
C GLU A 91 3.53 -7.81 13.21
N ALA A 92 2.75 -7.99 12.15
CA ALA A 92 1.45 -7.35 11.98
C ALA A 92 0.55 -8.22 11.09
N PHE A 93 -0.76 -8.22 11.34
CA PHE A 93 -1.75 -8.95 10.52
C PHE A 93 -1.41 -10.45 10.33
N GLY A 94 -0.84 -11.09 11.37
CA GLY A 94 -0.44 -12.50 11.33
C GLY A 94 0.77 -12.80 10.45
N ARG A 95 1.56 -11.78 10.06
CA ARG A 95 2.78 -11.93 9.26
C ARG A 95 3.95 -11.24 9.94
N TYR A 96 5.13 -11.81 9.73
CA TYR A 96 6.41 -11.23 10.11
C TYR A 96 7.08 -10.65 8.86
N LEU A 97 7.44 -9.36 8.90
CA LEU A 97 8.18 -8.68 7.85
C LEU A 97 9.54 -8.26 8.40
N SER A 98 10.61 -8.59 7.69
CA SER A 98 11.96 -8.16 8.06
C SER A 98 12.23 -6.74 7.57
N CYS A 99 12.63 -5.85 8.48
CA CYS A 99 13.19 -4.55 8.16
C CYS A 99 14.68 -4.70 7.78
N ARG A 100 15.05 -4.20 6.61
CA ARG A 100 16.40 -4.30 6.05
C ARG A 100 16.81 -2.98 5.41
N ALA A 101 18.10 -2.66 5.47
CA ALA A 101 18.64 -1.43 4.91
C ALA A 101 18.37 -1.27 3.40
N ASP A 102 18.37 -2.38 2.65
CA ASP A 102 18.22 -2.40 1.19
C ASP A 102 16.77 -2.19 0.71
N ARG A 103 15.77 -2.28 1.60
CA ARG A 103 14.35 -2.10 1.26
C ARG A 103 13.79 -0.74 1.66
N GLY A 104 14.34 -0.14 2.72
CA GLY A 104 13.85 1.12 3.29
C GLY A 104 12.43 1.04 3.87
N PRO A 105 11.99 2.09 4.57
CA PRO A 105 10.69 2.11 5.25
C PRO A 105 9.50 2.19 4.29
N GLU A 106 9.67 2.72 3.08
CA GLU A 106 8.58 2.89 2.10
C GLU A 106 8.05 1.54 1.57
N LEU A 107 8.95 0.61 1.24
CA LEU A 107 8.55 -0.74 0.83
C LEU A 107 7.87 -1.48 1.97
N LEU A 108 8.40 -1.35 3.18
CA LEU A 108 7.81 -1.97 4.36
C LEU A 108 6.41 -1.40 4.66
N ALA A 109 6.21 -0.08 4.52
CA ALA A 109 4.92 0.56 4.66
C ALA A 109 3.90 0.03 3.63
N ALA A 110 4.33 -0.15 2.38
CA ALA A 110 3.49 -0.70 1.32
C ALA A 110 3.10 -2.17 1.59
N GLU A 111 4.01 -2.98 2.14
CA GLU A 111 3.70 -4.35 2.55
C GLU A 111 2.70 -4.39 3.71
N LEU A 112 2.89 -3.56 4.74
CA LEU A 112 1.96 -3.46 5.87
C LEU A 112 0.57 -3.01 5.40
N TRP A 113 0.50 -2.05 4.48
CA TRP A 113 -0.73 -1.61 3.83
C TRP A 113 -1.40 -2.75 3.06
N GLY A 114 -0.63 -3.47 2.24
CA GLY A 114 -1.14 -4.60 1.46
C GLY A 114 -1.68 -5.72 2.34
N LEU A 115 -1.00 -6.04 3.45
CA LEU A 115 -1.45 -7.01 4.44
C LEU A 115 -2.74 -6.58 5.15
N ARG A 116 -2.87 -5.30 5.50
CA ARG A 116 -4.08 -4.78 6.16
C ARG A 116 -5.29 -4.85 5.24
N TYR A 117 -5.13 -4.43 3.99
CA TYR A 117 -6.25 -4.22 3.09
C TYR A 117 -6.46 -5.33 2.06
N GLY A 118 -5.57 -6.33 2.00
CA GLY A 118 -5.66 -7.43 1.05
C GLY A 118 -5.46 -6.98 -0.40
N PHE A 119 -4.52 -6.07 -0.64
CA PHE A 119 -4.14 -5.63 -1.99
C PHE A 119 -2.65 -5.84 -2.22
N TYR A 120 -2.25 -5.99 -3.48
CA TYR A 120 -0.84 -6.06 -3.83
C TYR A 120 -0.14 -4.72 -3.49
N PRO A 121 1.01 -4.72 -2.78
CA PRO A 121 1.66 -3.50 -2.30
C PRO A 121 2.00 -2.45 -3.37
N ALA A 122 2.19 -2.88 -4.62
CA ALA A 122 2.49 -1.96 -5.72
C ALA A 122 1.40 -0.89 -5.91
N TYR A 123 0.14 -1.22 -5.62
CA TYR A 123 -0.97 -0.27 -5.74
C TYR A 123 -0.77 1.01 -4.91
N LEU A 124 -0.13 0.91 -3.73
CA LEU A 124 0.15 2.08 -2.88
C LEU A 124 1.26 2.97 -3.48
N ARG A 125 2.17 2.38 -4.25
CA ARG A 125 3.40 3.04 -4.70
C ARG A 125 3.34 3.56 -6.13
N THR A 126 2.28 3.23 -6.87
CA THR A 126 2.09 3.70 -8.24
C THR A 126 2.09 5.22 -8.29
N ARG A 127 2.89 5.77 -9.19
CA ARG A 127 2.88 7.18 -9.57
C ARG A 127 2.16 7.32 -10.89
N PHE A 128 1.45 8.43 -11.09
CA PHE A 128 0.70 8.66 -12.30
C PHE A 128 1.35 9.71 -13.19
N LEU A 129 1.43 9.40 -14.49
CA LEU A 129 1.98 10.28 -15.50
C LEU A 129 0.93 10.57 -16.57
N VAL A 130 0.88 11.81 -17.05
CA VAL A 130 0.06 12.22 -18.19
C VAL A 130 0.93 13.02 -19.17
N ASP A 131 0.65 12.88 -20.46
CA ASP A 131 1.37 13.66 -21.48
C ASP A 131 0.95 15.13 -21.47
N THR A 132 -0.33 15.37 -21.19
CA THR A 132 -0.95 16.71 -21.13
C THR A 132 -1.92 16.79 -19.96
N PRO A 133 -2.11 17.97 -19.34
CA PRO A 133 -3.12 18.14 -18.31
C PRO A 133 -4.51 17.72 -18.82
N PRO A 134 -5.25 16.85 -18.10
CA PRO A 134 -6.58 16.44 -18.52
C PRO A 134 -7.54 17.63 -18.50
N PRO A 135 -8.23 17.95 -19.59
CA PRO A 135 -9.17 19.07 -19.63
C PRO A 135 -10.49 18.68 -18.95
N ASN A 136 -11.08 19.62 -18.21
CA ASN A 136 -12.41 19.48 -17.60
C ASN A 136 -12.59 18.18 -16.79
N THR A 137 -11.57 17.81 -16.00
CA THR A 137 -11.58 16.59 -15.18
C THR A 137 -12.81 16.54 -14.28
N PRO A 138 -13.62 15.47 -14.33
CA PRO A 138 -14.73 15.28 -13.41
C PRO A 138 -14.27 15.23 -11.94
N ALA A 139 -15.14 15.58 -11.00
CA ALA A 139 -14.83 15.44 -9.57
C ALA A 139 -14.68 13.98 -9.12
N CYS A 140 -15.32 13.04 -9.84
CA CYS A 140 -15.20 11.62 -9.58
C CYS A 140 -14.87 10.88 -10.89
N PHE A 141 -13.83 10.06 -10.87
CA PHE A 141 -13.41 9.26 -12.03
C PHE A 141 -12.59 8.06 -11.58
N ALA A 142 -12.48 7.07 -12.47
CA ALA A 142 -11.67 5.87 -12.26
C ALA A 142 -10.38 5.91 -13.10
N LEU A 143 -9.35 5.20 -12.65
CA LEU A 143 -8.22 4.83 -13.49
C LEU A 143 -8.31 3.33 -13.78
N ILE A 144 -8.35 2.98 -15.06
CA ILE A 144 -8.55 1.62 -15.54
C ILE A 144 -7.49 1.31 -16.59
N THR A 145 -6.84 0.16 -16.48
CA THR A 145 -5.96 -0.36 -17.53
C THR A 145 -6.58 -1.59 -18.20
N GLY A 146 -6.20 -1.84 -19.45
CA GLY A 146 -6.48 -3.09 -20.15
C GLY A 146 -5.34 -4.10 -20.06
N TYR A 147 -4.21 -3.74 -19.44
CA TYR A 147 -3.02 -4.60 -19.32
C TYR A 147 -3.26 -5.71 -18.31
N ALA A 148 -2.54 -6.83 -18.45
CA ALA A 148 -2.64 -7.93 -17.49
C ALA A 148 -2.13 -7.53 -16.11
N THR A 149 -2.98 -7.64 -15.09
CA THR A 149 -2.62 -7.36 -13.68
C THR A 149 -2.61 -8.60 -12.79
N THR A 150 -3.07 -9.75 -13.30
CA THR A 150 -3.21 -11.02 -12.56
C THR A 150 -1.91 -11.83 -12.43
N GLY A 151 -0.74 -11.19 -12.59
CA GLY A 151 0.57 -11.86 -12.60
C GLY A 151 0.88 -12.65 -13.88
N GLU A 152 -0.02 -12.64 -14.87
CA GLU A 152 0.24 -13.17 -16.21
C GLU A 152 1.12 -12.19 -16.99
N THR A 153 2.21 -12.68 -17.59
CA THR A 153 3.00 -11.87 -18.53
C THR A 153 2.39 -11.98 -19.92
N TRP A 154 1.64 -10.96 -20.34
CA TRP A 154 1.16 -10.84 -21.72
C TRP A 154 2.22 -10.25 -22.62
N ALA A 155 2.20 -10.62 -23.90
CA ALA A 155 3.03 -9.96 -24.91
C ALA A 155 2.56 -8.51 -25.10
N ASP A 156 3.49 -7.60 -25.42
CA ASP A 156 3.19 -6.17 -25.65
C ASP A 156 2.08 -5.94 -26.68
N THR A 157 2.00 -6.79 -27.71
CA THR A 157 0.93 -6.73 -28.71
C THR A 157 -0.44 -7.01 -28.12
N GLN A 158 -0.55 -7.95 -27.18
CA GLN A 158 -1.78 -8.27 -26.48
C GLN A 158 -2.18 -7.14 -25.53
N ASN A 159 -1.23 -6.61 -24.76
CA ASN A 159 -1.47 -5.47 -23.88
C ASN A 159 -1.95 -4.22 -24.66
N ARG A 160 -1.30 -3.91 -25.79
CA ARG A 160 -1.74 -2.81 -26.69
C ARG A 160 -3.12 -3.05 -27.28
N ALA A 161 -3.44 -4.28 -27.70
CA ALA A 161 -4.76 -4.60 -28.23
C ALA A 161 -5.85 -4.49 -27.15
N ALA A 162 -5.56 -4.90 -25.91
CA ALA A 162 -6.48 -4.77 -24.79
C ALA A 162 -6.70 -3.31 -24.39
N ASP A 163 -5.64 -2.49 -24.36
CA ASP A 163 -5.72 -1.06 -24.11
C ASP A 163 -6.54 -0.32 -25.18
N GLU A 164 -6.34 -0.64 -26.46
CA GLU A 164 -7.16 -0.07 -27.54
C GLU A 164 -8.63 -0.49 -27.43
N ARG A 165 -8.89 -1.76 -27.06
CA ARG A 165 -10.27 -2.23 -26.79
C ARG A 165 -10.91 -1.47 -25.64
N LEU A 166 -10.16 -1.14 -24.59
CA LEU A 166 -10.64 -0.31 -23.48
C LEU A 166 -10.98 1.10 -23.94
N ARG A 167 -10.09 1.72 -24.73
CA ARG A 167 -10.34 3.04 -25.32
C ARG A 167 -11.61 3.06 -26.17
N LEU A 168 -11.80 2.07 -27.05
CA LEU A 168 -13.00 1.97 -27.88
C LEU A 168 -14.28 1.79 -27.07
N GLU A 169 -14.23 1.04 -25.97
CA GLU A 169 -15.37 0.88 -25.07
C GLU A 169 -15.73 2.18 -24.34
N LEU A 170 -14.73 2.97 -23.90
CA LEU A 170 -14.95 4.30 -23.32
C LEU A 170 -15.55 5.27 -24.34
N VAL A 171 -15.06 5.27 -25.59
CA VAL A 171 -15.63 6.04 -26.70
C VAL A 171 -17.07 5.65 -26.97
N LYS A 172 -17.37 4.34 -27.04
CA LYS A 172 -18.72 3.82 -27.28
C LYS A 172 -19.71 4.24 -26.19
N ARG A 173 -19.25 4.31 -24.94
CA ARG A 173 -20.05 4.80 -23.79
C ARG A 173 -20.27 6.32 -23.81
N GLY A 174 -19.54 7.07 -24.63
CA GLY A 174 -19.63 8.53 -24.69
C GLY A 174 -19.20 9.21 -23.40
N VAL A 175 -18.33 8.58 -22.60
CA VAL A 175 -17.87 9.11 -21.32
C VAL A 175 -16.58 9.92 -21.48
N TRP A 176 -16.37 10.88 -20.58
CA TRP A 176 -15.09 11.57 -20.49
C TRP A 176 -13.96 10.56 -20.24
N HIS A 177 -12.88 10.67 -21.00
CA HIS A 177 -11.69 9.86 -20.79
C HIS A 177 -10.42 10.58 -21.22
N HIS A 178 -9.31 10.28 -20.53
CA HIS A 178 -8.00 10.88 -20.79
C HIS A 178 -6.88 9.87 -20.54
N ARG A 179 -5.77 10.01 -21.25
CA ARG A 179 -4.66 9.05 -21.22
C ARG A 179 -3.81 9.25 -19.96
N ILE A 180 -3.50 8.15 -19.28
CA ILE A 180 -2.65 8.14 -18.09
C ILE A 180 -1.78 6.88 -18.07
N SER A 181 -0.61 6.96 -17.45
CA SER A 181 0.26 5.82 -17.20
C SER A 181 0.49 5.67 -15.70
N GLY A 182 0.38 4.45 -15.19
CA GLY A 182 0.82 4.08 -13.85
C GLY A 182 2.26 3.57 -13.91
N VAL A 183 3.15 4.15 -13.11
CA VAL A 183 4.56 3.76 -13.08
C VAL A 183 5.01 3.39 -11.67
N SER A 184 5.89 2.40 -11.57
CA SER A 184 6.57 2.09 -10.31
C SER A 184 7.57 3.20 -9.96
N PRO A 185 7.88 3.43 -8.67
CA PRO A 185 8.83 4.47 -8.27
C PRO A 185 10.24 4.33 -8.85
N ASP A 186 10.64 3.11 -9.18
CA ASP A 186 11.92 2.77 -9.82
C ASP A 186 11.88 2.83 -11.36
N GLY A 187 10.71 3.09 -11.95
CA GLY A 187 10.49 3.16 -13.40
C GLY A 187 10.59 1.82 -14.14
N LEU A 188 10.76 0.70 -13.44
CA LEU A 188 10.89 -0.63 -14.05
C LEU A 188 9.57 -1.16 -14.61
N HIS A 189 8.45 -0.69 -14.07
CA HIS A 189 7.11 -1.02 -14.52
C HIS A 189 6.38 0.26 -14.94
N SER A 190 5.80 0.21 -16.13
CA SER A 190 4.96 1.28 -16.68
C SER A 190 3.79 0.65 -17.40
N GLU A 191 2.58 0.99 -16.96
CA GLU A 191 1.35 0.46 -17.50
C GLU A 191 0.47 1.61 -18.00
N ALA A 192 0.13 1.52 -19.28
CA ALA A 192 -0.80 2.40 -19.93
C ALA A 192 -2.23 2.18 -19.40
N GLY A 193 -2.99 3.25 -19.23
CA GLY A 193 -4.38 3.20 -18.79
C GLY A 193 -5.19 4.43 -19.21
N TRP A 194 -6.38 4.54 -18.64
CA TRP A 194 -7.33 5.59 -18.94
C TRP A 194 -7.95 6.13 -17.65
N MET A 195 -7.95 7.45 -17.53
CA MET A 195 -8.88 8.15 -16.65
C MET A 195 -10.26 8.07 -17.30
N ALA A 196 -11.30 7.72 -16.54
CA ALA A 196 -12.65 7.55 -17.08
C ALA A 196 -13.71 8.13 -16.13
N GLY A 197 -14.53 9.04 -16.65
CA GLY A 197 -15.66 9.67 -15.97
C GLY A 197 -16.85 8.72 -15.86
N LEU A 198 -16.67 7.64 -15.11
CA LEU A 198 -17.67 6.62 -14.82
C LEU A 198 -18.06 6.70 -13.35
N ASP A 199 -19.27 6.24 -12.99
CA ASP A 199 -19.55 5.92 -11.60
C ASP A 199 -18.74 4.69 -11.14
N LEU A 200 -18.51 4.57 -9.83
CA LEU A 200 -17.68 3.52 -9.26
C LEU A 200 -18.18 2.10 -9.62
N ALA A 201 -19.49 1.88 -9.69
CA ALA A 201 -20.04 0.57 -10.00
C ALA A 201 -19.78 0.19 -11.47
N ALA A 202 -19.96 1.14 -12.40
CA ALA A 202 -19.65 0.98 -13.81
C ALA A 202 -18.15 0.82 -14.06
N ALA A 203 -17.31 1.55 -13.33
CA ALA A 203 -15.86 1.44 -13.41
C ALA A 203 -15.37 0.06 -12.94
N ARG A 204 -15.88 -0.46 -11.81
CA ARG A 204 -15.52 -1.80 -11.31
C ARG A 204 -15.96 -2.91 -12.26
N ARG A 205 -17.17 -2.80 -12.83
CA ARG A 205 -17.64 -3.73 -13.87
C ARG A 205 -16.72 -3.70 -15.10
N LEU A 206 -16.36 -2.51 -15.57
CA LEU A 206 -15.44 -2.37 -16.70
C LEU A 206 -14.05 -2.93 -16.36
N GLY A 207 -13.52 -2.68 -15.16
CA GLY A 207 -12.28 -3.31 -14.70
C GLY A 207 -12.35 -4.83 -14.75
N ALA A 208 -13.43 -5.44 -14.24
CA ALA A 208 -13.65 -6.88 -14.31
C ALA A 208 -13.71 -7.40 -15.76
N ASP A 209 -14.38 -6.70 -16.68
CA ASP A 209 -14.46 -7.06 -18.11
C ASP A 209 -13.07 -7.03 -18.80
N PHE A 210 -12.14 -6.27 -18.24
CA PHE A 210 -10.74 -6.17 -18.64
C PHE A 210 -9.79 -6.95 -17.73
N ARG A 211 -10.32 -7.89 -16.93
CA ARG A 211 -9.58 -8.79 -16.03
C ARG A 211 -8.68 -8.07 -15.03
N GLN A 212 -9.09 -6.89 -14.60
CA GLN A 212 -8.41 -6.17 -13.53
C GLN A 212 -8.83 -6.74 -12.18
N ASP A 213 -7.85 -6.99 -11.30
CA ASP A 213 -8.14 -7.35 -9.90
C ASP A 213 -8.70 -6.15 -9.14
N ALA A 214 -8.20 -4.95 -9.44
CA ALA A 214 -8.65 -3.70 -8.85
C ALA A 214 -8.49 -2.51 -9.80
N ILE A 215 -9.23 -1.44 -9.53
CA ILE A 215 -9.11 -0.13 -10.18
C ILE A 215 -8.73 0.92 -9.15
N TYR A 216 -8.17 2.04 -9.61
CA TYR A 216 -8.14 3.24 -8.80
C TYR A 216 -9.43 4.04 -8.96
N TRP A 217 -9.86 4.65 -7.87
CA TRP A 217 -11.00 5.55 -7.80
C TRP A 217 -10.57 6.87 -7.17
N ILE A 218 -10.92 7.96 -7.84
CA ILE A 218 -10.72 9.32 -7.36
C ILE A 218 -12.09 9.89 -6.99
N GLU A 219 -12.20 10.40 -5.78
CA GLU A 219 -13.40 11.09 -5.26
C GLU A 219 -13.05 12.53 -4.87
N ALA A 220 -13.98 13.45 -5.13
CA ALA A 220 -13.82 14.88 -4.86
C ALA A 220 -12.55 15.51 -5.49
N GLY A 221 -12.07 14.94 -6.60
CA GLY A 221 -10.91 15.42 -7.36
C GLY A 221 -9.54 15.09 -6.76
N GLU A 222 -9.48 14.60 -5.52
CA GLU A 222 -8.21 14.41 -4.82
C GLU A 222 -8.11 13.11 -4.01
N HIS A 223 -9.20 12.49 -3.55
CA HIS A 223 -9.07 11.30 -2.70
C HIS A 223 -8.88 10.04 -3.54
N LEU A 224 -7.68 9.46 -3.48
CA LEU A 224 -7.32 8.26 -4.20
C LEU A 224 -7.51 7.01 -3.34
N SER A 225 -8.20 6.03 -3.91
CA SER A 225 -8.40 4.72 -3.32
C SER A 225 -8.31 3.61 -4.36
N VAL A 226 -8.05 2.39 -3.90
CA VAL A 226 -8.07 1.19 -4.73
C VAL A 226 -9.32 0.40 -4.39
N HIS A 227 -10.03 -0.06 -5.41
CA HIS A 227 -11.27 -0.82 -5.28
C HIS A 227 -11.16 -2.14 -6.02
N ASP A 228 -11.42 -3.24 -5.32
CA ASP A 228 -11.44 -4.57 -5.90
C ASP A 228 -12.61 -4.70 -6.89
N CYS A 229 -12.35 -5.27 -8.07
CA CYS A 229 -13.36 -5.36 -9.12
C CYS A 229 -14.45 -6.41 -8.82
N GLN A 230 -14.16 -7.39 -7.97
CA GLN A 230 -14.98 -8.57 -7.73
C GLN A 230 -15.69 -8.56 -6.36
N SER A 231 -15.19 -7.79 -5.40
CA SER A 231 -15.64 -7.72 -4.01
C SER A 231 -15.74 -6.28 -3.52
N LEU A 232 -16.45 -6.04 -2.40
CA LEU A 232 -16.58 -4.69 -1.84
C LEU A 232 -15.30 -4.17 -1.14
N ARG A 233 -14.18 -4.90 -1.26
CA ARG A 233 -12.90 -4.53 -0.66
C ARG A 233 -12.38 -3.25 -1.28
N LYS A 234 -11.91 -2.32 -0.44
CA LYS A 234 -11.29 -1.07 -0.85
C LYS A 234 -10.18 -0.66 0.12
N ALA A 235 -9.25 0.15 -0.35
CA ALA A 235 -8.15 0.65 0.45
C ALA A 235 -7.84 2.12 0.12
N PRO A 236 -7.65 2.99 1.12
CA PRO A 236 -7.17 4.34 0.87
C PRO A 236 -5.71 4.30 0.40
N VAL A 237 -5.36 5.10 -0.61
CA VAL A 237 -3.97 5.24 -1.08
C VAL A 237 -3.38 6.56 -0.64
N GLY A 238 -4.14 7.65 -0.77
CA GLY A 238 -3.68 9.00 -0.42
C GLY A 238 -4.35 10.05 -1.29
N HIS A 239 -3.63 11.11 -1.62
CA HIS A 239 -4.11 12.13 -2.56
C HIS A 239 -3.71 11.77 -3.99
N PHE A 240 -4.64 11.92 -4.93
CA PHE A 240 -4.38 11.78 -6.35
C PHE A 240 -3.50 12.93 -6.82
N ALA A 241 -2.37 12.57 -7.39
CA ALA A 241 -1.46 13.50 -8.05
C ALA A 241 -0.89 12.81 -9.29
N TYR A 242 -0.59 13.61 -10.31
CA TYR A 242 0.08 13.16 -11.51
C TYR A 242 1.19 14.15 -11.91
N THR A 243 2.18 13.65 -12.63
CA THR A 243 3.21 14.48 -13.27
C THR A 243 2.89 14.66 -14.74
N VAL A 244 3.09 15.86 -15.27
CA VAL A 244 2.99 16.15 -16.70
C VAL A 244 4.37 15.97 -17.33
N GLY A 245 4.47 15.11 -18.33
CA GLY A 245 5.70 14.85 -19.07
C GLY A 245 6.00 13.36 -19.20
N ALA A 246 6.41 12.96 -20.40
CA ALA A 246 7.06 11.70 -20.70
C ALA A 246 8.59 11.91 -20.72
#